data_AF-A0A7S1TPH3-F1
#
_entry.id   AF-A0A7S1TPH3-F1
#
_cell.length_a   1.000
_cell.length_b   1.000
_cell.length_c   1.000
_cell.angle_alpha   90.00
_cell.angle_beta   90.00
_cell.angle_gamma   90.00
#
_symmetry.space_group_name_H-M   'P 1'
#
loop_
_entity.id
_entity.type
_entity.pdbx_description
1 polymer ?
#
loop_
_entity_poly.entity_id
_entity_poly.type
_entity_poly.pdbx_seq_one_letter_code
_entity_poly.pdbx_strand_id
1 'polypeptide(L)'
;RAWPAPRLASGLEPNLGYPSPSPHPGPNPNPLNLKVEVDCLTGDFRVVRSDILMDLGKSINPAIDIGQIEGGFVQGLGWLTTEEAIWGDKSHPWVRPGQLFSRGPGFYKIPAANDVPRDLRVHLLSDAPNPFAVHSSKAVGEPPYFTAASAFFAIKEACRAARQDKAGADAGAGGAHFELHAPATS
;
A
#
# COMPACT_ATOMS: atom_id res chain seq x y z
N ARG A 1 -26.57 -14.57 -0.37
CA ARG A 1 -26.13 -15.91 0.10
C ARG A 1 -24.71 -15.71 0.64
N ALA A 2 -24.54 -15.68 1.96
CA ALA A 2 -23.26 -15.36 2.61
C ALA A 2 -22.16 -16.33 2.17
N TRP A 3 -21.00 -15.80 1.79
CA TRP A 3 -19.84 -16.60 1.40
C TRP A 3 -19.06 -17.04 2.63
N PRO A 4 -18.70 -18.33 2.77
CA PRO A 4 -17.92 -18.81 3.90
C PRO A 4 -16.46 -18.35 3.78
N ALA A 5 -15.90 -17.83 4.87
CA ALA A 5 -14.50 -17.43 4.97
C ALA A 5 -13.56 -18.58 4.52
N PRO A 6 -12.51 -18.31 3.72
CA PRO A 6 -11.51 -19.32 3.40
C PRO A 6 -10.73 -19.66 4.68
N ARG A 7 -10.90 -20.87 5.19
CA ARG A 7 -10.04 -21.43 6.24
C ARG A 7 -8.64 -21.64 5.66
N LEU A 8 -7.69 -20.80 6.03
CA LEU A 8 -6.25 -21.10 5.93
C LEU A 8 -5.73 -21.54 7.30
N ALA A 9 -4.66 -22.33 7.28
CA ALA A 9 -4.21 -23.15 8.39
C ALA A 9 -4.02 -22.40 9.73
N SER A 10 -4.39 -23.11 10.79
CA SER A 10 -4.39 -22.72 12.20
C SER A 10 -3.15 -21.96 12.67
N GLY A 11 -3.35 -20.77 13.25
CA GLY A 11 -2.40 -20.21 14.24
C GLY A 11 -2.40 -18.70 14.45
N LEU A 12 -2.73 -17.89 13.43
CA LEU A 12 -2.64 -16.42 13.50
C LEU A 12 -3.76 -15.78 12.66
N GLU A 13 -5.00 -15.92 13.11
CA GLU A 13 -6.09 -15.07 12.64
C GLU A 13 -6.14 -13.87 13.61
N PRO A 14 -5.61 -12.68 13.27
CA PRO A 14 -6.16 -11.48 13.90
C PRO A 14 -7.63 -11.47 13.51
N ASN A 15 -8.54 -11.55 14.49
CA ASN A 15 -9.98 -11.39 14.30
C ASN A 15 -10.23 -10.12 13.47
N LEU A 16 -10.31 -10.26 12.14
CA LEU A 16 -10.62 -9.18 11.25
C LEU A 16 -12.13 -9.03 11.29
N GLY A 17 -12.63 -8.45 12.39
CA GLY A 17 -14.00 -8.00 12.48
C GLY A 17 -14.18 -6.91 11.45
N TYR A 18 -14.72 -7.27 10.28
CA TYR A 18 -15.15 -6.31 9.29
C TYR A 18 -16.21 -5.42 9.93
N PRO A 19 -16.00 -4.09 10.01
CA PRO A 19 -17.01 -3.21 10.57
C PRO A 19 -18.28 -3.32 9.73
N SER A 20 -19.43 -3.48 10.40
CA SER A 20 -20.72 -3.39 9.73
C SER A 20 -20.84 -2.05 9.00
N PRO A 21 -21.46 -1.99 7.81
CA PRO A 21 -21.67 -0.72 7.10
C PRO A 21 -22.27 0.32 8.05
N SER A 22 -21.62 1.48 8.16
CA SER A 22 -22.11 2.53 9.04
C SER A 22 -23.42 3.12 8.48
N PRO A 23 -24.44 3.37 9.32
CA PRO A 23 -25.71 3.96 8.88
C PRO A 23 -25.61 5.48 8.63
N HIS A 24 -24.44 6.09 8.84
CA HIS A 24 -24.20 7.51 8.65
C HIS A 24 -23.72 7.81 7.23
N PRO A 25 -24.02 9.01 6.69
CA PRO A 25 -23.49 9.46 5.40
C PRO A 25 -21.99 9.78 5.55
N GLY A 26 -21.15 8.74 5.50
CA GLY A 26 -19.70 8.82 5.54
C GLY A 26 -19.07 7.62 4.84
N PRO A 27 -17.80 7.71 4.40
CA PRO A 27 -17.11 6.58 3.78
C PRO A 27 -16.91 5.46 4.81
N ASN A 28 -17.28 4.23 4.47
CA ASN A 28 -16.90 3.08 5.29
C ASN A 28 -15.38 2.89 5.22
N PRO A 29 -14.73 2.48 6.32
CA PRO A 29 -13.31 2.14 6.28
C PRO A 29 -13.08 0.96 5.33
N ASN A 30 -12.06 1.08 4.51
CA ASN A 30 -11.61 0.07 3.55
C ASN A 30 -10.48 -0.74 4.20
N PRO A 31 -10.76 -1.91 4.82
CA PRO A 31 -9.72 -2.69 5.46
C PRO A 31 -8.73 -3.22 4.43
N LEU A 32 -7.47 -3.25 4.86
CA LEU A 32 -6.32 -3.57 4.03
C LEU A 32 -5.33 -4.39 4.85
N ASN A 33 -4.93 -5.54 4.32
CA ASN A 33 -3.84 -6.34 4.89
C ASN A 33 -2.74 -6.46 3.86
N LEU A 34 -1.50 -6.22 4.26
CA LEU A 34 -0.35 -6.28 3.36
C LEU A 34 0.84 -6.92 4.07
N LYS A 35 1.57 -7.77 3.33
CA LYS A 35 2.80 -8.41 3.79
C LYS A 35 3.96 -8.03 2.88
N VAL A 36 5.04 -7.54 3.48
CA VAL A 36 6.33 -7.32 2.81
C VAL A 36 7.41 -8.24 3.37
N GLU A 37 8.43 -8.48 2.58
CA GLU A 37 9.72 -8.99 3.04
C GLU A 37 10.80 -8.01 2.61
N VAL A 38 11.74 -7.71 3.51
CA VAL A 38 12.85 -6.78 3.29
C VAL A 38 14.16 -7.56 3.47
N ASP A 39 15.05 -7.48 2.49
CA ASP A 39 16.41 -7.98 2.60
C ASP A 39 17.28 -6.95 3.32
N CYS A 40 17.62 -7.25 4.57
CA CYS A 40 18.40 -6.36 5.44
C CYS A 40 19.86 -6.14 4.97
N LEU A 41 20.37 -6.95 4.04
CA LEU A 41 21.72 -6.81 3.48
C LEU A 41 21.76 -5.86 2.28
N THR A 42 20.70 -5.85 1.47
CA THR A 42 20.64 -5.11 0.21
C THR A 42 19.71 -3.91 0.23
N GLY A 43 18.78 -3.84 1.19
CA GLY A 43 17.71 -2.83 1.22
C GLY A 43 16.54 -3.16 0.29
N ASP A 44 16.66 -4.22 -0.52
CA ASP A 44 15.60 -4.64 -1.44
C ASP A 44 14.38 -5.14 -0.68
N PHE A 45 13.19 -5.00 -1.28
CA PHE A 45 11.96 -5.47 -0.68
C PHE A 45 11.01 -6.05 -1.72
N ARG A 46 10.11 -6.92 -1.24
CA ARG A 46 9.04 -7.49 -2.06
C ARG A 46 7.72 -7.45 -1.33
N VAL A 47 6.66 -7.07 -2.03
CA VAL A 47 5.29 -7.22 -1.52
C VAL A 47 4.84 -8.66 -1.80
N VAL A 48 4.72 -9.46 -0.75
CA VAL A 48 4.37 -10.88 -0.85
C VAL A 48 2.87 -11.06 -1.11
N ARG A 49 2.05 -10.24 -0.45
CA ARG A 49 0.59 -10.31 -0.53
C ARG A 49 -0.05 -8.97 -0.17
N SER A 50 -1.14 -8.62 -0.85
CA SER A 50 -1.99 -7.48 -0.52
C SER A 50 -3.47 -7.87 -0.67
N ASP A 51 -4.27 -7.63 0.36
CA ASP A 51 -5.73 -7.83 0.39
C ASP A 51 -6.42 -6.48 0.55
N ILE A 52 -7.12 -6.02 -0.50
CA ILE A 52 -7.80 -4.72 -0.54
C ILE A 52 -9.31 -4.94 -0.55
N LEU A 53 -10.04 -4.41 0.43
CA LEU A 53 -11.49 -4.31 0.39
C LEU A 53 -11.91 -2.86 0.14
N MET A 54 -12.72 -2.60 -0.88
CA MET A 54 -13.16 -1.25 -1.22
C MET A 54 -14.68 -1.10 -1.26
N ASP A 55 -15.18 -0.09 -0.55
CA ASP A 55 -16.56 0.37 -0.63
C ASP A 55 -16.76 1.32 -1.83
N LEU A 56 -17.25 0.75 -2.93
CA LEU A 56 -17.63 1.48 -4.14
C LEU A 56 -19.14 1.61 -4.32
N GLY A 57 -19.90 1.35 -3.26
CA GLY A 57 -21.34 1.14 -3.34
C GLY A 57 -21.75 0.08 -4.37
N LYS A 58 -22.78 0.37 -5.17
CA LYS A 58 -23.18 -0.49 -6.27
C LYS A 58 -22.36 -0.14 -7.52
N SER A 59 -21.24 -0.84 -7.68
CA SER A 59 -20.37 -0.73 -8.85
C SER A 59 -21.17 -0.79 -10.15
N ILE A 60 -20.87 0.13 -11.08
CA ILE A 60 -21.47 0.18 -12.42
C ILE A 60 -20.85 -0.89 -13.31
N ASN A 61 -19.52 -1.04 -13.23
CA ASN A 61 -18.77 -2.06 -13.93
C ASN A 61 -17.66 -2.60 -13.01
N PRO A 62 -17.89 -3.75 -12.36
CA PRO A 62 -16.93 -4.32 -11.42
C PRO A 62 -15.56 -4.60 -12.02
N ALA A 63 -15.47 -4.95 -13.31
CA ALA A 63 -14.20 -5.23 -13.95
C ALA A 63 -13.34 -3.96 -14.12
N ILE A 64 -13.97 -2.84 -14.49
CA ILE A 64 -13.27 -1.55 -14.59
C ILE A 64 -12.87 -1.07 -13.20
N ASP A 65 -13.77 -1.18 -12.22
CA ASP A 65 -13.49 -0.74 -10.87
C ASP A 65 -12.35 -1.54 -10.23
N ILE A 66 -12.30 -2.87 -10.43
CA ILE A 66 -11.16 -3.69 -9.99
C ILE A 66 -9.87 -3.23 -10.66
N GLY A 67 -9.87 -2.99 -11.98
CA GLY A 67 -8.69 -2.50 -12.69
C GLY A 67 -8.20 -1.13 -12.20
N GLN A 68 -9.12 -0.24 -11.81
CA GLN A 68 -8.78 1.05 -11.17
C GLN A 68 -8.16 0.85 -9.79
N ILE A 69 -8.67 -0.12 -9.01
CA ILE A 69 -8.10 -0.45 -7.70
C ILE A 69 -6.67 -0.98 -7.84
N GLU A 70 -6.47 -1.95 -8.73
CA GLU A 70 -5.15 -2.54 -8.98
C GLU A 70 -4.17 -1.49 -9.51
N GLY A 71 -4.57 -0.72 -10.52
CA GLY A 71 -3.74 0.32 -11.11
C GLY A 71 -3.39 1.42 -10.12
N GLY A 72 -4.37 1.93 -9.38
CA GLY A 72 -4.16 2.96 -8.38
C GLY A 72 -3.27 2.47 -7.23
N PHE A 73 -3.49 1.24 -6.74
CA PHE A 73 -2.62 0.64 -5.72
C PHE A 73 -1.17 0.51 -6.20
N VAL A 74 -0.93 0.00 -7.41
CA VAL A 74 0.43 -0.14 -7.96
C VAL A 74 1.08 1.23 -8.20
N GLN A 75 0.32 2.21 -8.67
CA GLN A 75 0.84 3.58 -8.83
C GLN A 75 1.24 4.20 -7.48
N GLY A 76 0.42 4.02 -6.44
CA GLY A 76 0.74 4.45 -5.09
C GLY A 76 1.93 3.70 -4.49
N LEU A 77 2.12 2.44 -4.85
CA LEU A 77 3.27 1.64 -4.44
C LEU A 77 4.54 2.28 -5.01
N GLY A 78 4.57 2.54 -6.31
CA GLY A 78 5.66 3.26 -6.98
C GLY A 78 6.01 4.56 -6.28
N TRP A 79 5.01 5.43 -6.06
CA TRP A 79 5.18 6.70 -5.37
C TRP A 79 5.88 6.60 -4.01
N LEU A 80 5.58 5.56 -3.23
CA LEU A 80 6.07 5.44 -1.86
C LEU A 80 7.31 4.58 -1.71
N THR A 81 7.74 3.86 -2.75
CA THR A 81 8.83 2.89 -2.62
C THR A 81 9.90 2.95 -3.71
N THR A 82 9.59 3.37 -4.94
CA THR A 82 10.55 3.28 -6.07
C THR A 82 10.70 4.56 -6.88
N GLU A 83 9.63 5.34 -7.02
CA GLU A 83 9.60 6.52 -7.88
C GLU A 83 10.27 7.72 -7.21
N GLU A 84 11.54 7.95 -7.54
CA GLU A 84 12.34 9.04 -7.00
C GLU A 84 12.64 10.14 -8.03
N ALA A 85 12.27 11.38 -7.71
CA ALA A 85 12.58 12.55 -8.52
C ALA A 85 13.86 13.23 -8.00
N ILE A 86 14.98 13.00 -8.69
CA ILE A 86 16.29 13.52 -8.28
C ILE A 86 16.56 14.87 -8.96
N TRP A 87 16.74 15.91 -8.15
CA TRP A 87 17.05 17.26 -8.60
C TRP A 87 18.46 17.66 -8.20
N GLY A 88 19.11 18.50 -9.00
CA GLY A 88 20.33 19.18 -8.58
C GLY A 88 20.07 20.14 -7.45
N ASP A 89 20.47 19.71 -6.26
CA ASP A 89 20.31 20.41 -4.99
C ASP A 89 21.53 20.14 -4.08
N LYS A 90 21.40 20.45 -2.79
CA LYS A 90 22.49 20.24 -1.82
C LYS A 90 22.77 18.76 -1.56
N SER A 91 21.78 17.88 -1.68
CA SER A 91 21.93 16.41 -1.56
C SER A 91 22.56 15.79 -2.81
N HIS A 92 22.37 16.41 -3.98
CA HIS A 92 22.86 15.91 -5.26
C HIS A 92 23.78 16.93 -5.98
N PRO A 93 24.95 17.28 -5.39
CA PRO A 93 25.83 18.31 -5.94
C PRO A 93 26.47 17.93 -7.30
N TRP A 94 26.39 16.66 -7.69
CA TRP A 94 26.85 16.14 -8.97
C TRP A 94 25.88 16.44 -10.13
N VAL A 95 24.67 16.93 -9.84
CA VAL A 95 23.73 17.48 -10.83
C VAL A 95 23.80 19.00 -10.78
N ARG A 96 23.70 19.65 -11.94
CA ARG A 96 23.60 21.11 -12.01
C ARG A 96 22.40 21.61 -11.18
N PRO A 97 22.55 22.64 -10.34
CA PRO A 97 21.47 23.16 -9.51
C PRO A 97 20.19 23.47 -10.30
N GLY A 98 19.04 23.00 -9.80
CA GLY A 98 17.72 23.17 -10.42
C GLY A 98 17.43 22.26 -11.62
N GLN A 99 18.36 21.41 -12.03
CA GLN A 99 18.15 20.46 -13.12
C GLN A 99 17.57 19.14 -12.61
N LEU A 100 16.51 18.65 -13.25
CA LEU A 100 16.00 17.29 -13.04
C LEU A 100 16.97 16.28 -13.67
N PHE A 101 17.49 15.35 -12.87
CA PHE A 101 18.35 14.25 -13.33
C PHE A 101 17.55 13.05 -13.80
N SER A 102 16.50 12.66 -13.05
CA SER A 102 15.68 11.48 -13.30
C SER A 102 14.72 11.69 -14.49
N ARG A 103 15.28 11.98 -15.67
CA ARG A 103 14.53 12.22 -16.91
C ARG A 103 14.40 10.92 -17.70
N GLY A 104 13.16 10.44 -17.80
CA GLY A 104 12.81 9.26 -18.57
C GLY A 104 13.07 7.93 -17.85
N PRO A 105 12.64 6.81 -18.45
CA PRO A 105 12.57 5.49 -17.78
C PRO A 105 13.95 4.90 -17.45
N GLY A 106 15.04 5.46 -17.99
CA GLY A 106 16.41 5.10 -17.63
C GLY A 106 16.76 5.46 -16.19
N PHE A 107 16.22 6.57 -15.68
CA PHE A 107 16.58 7.16 -14.38
C PHE A 107 15.38 7.41 -13.46
N TYR A 108 14.14 7.31 -13.96
CA TYR A 108 12.92 7.34 -13.17
C TYR A 108 12.21 6.00 -13.29
N LYS A 109 12.06 5.27 -12.18
CA LYS A 109 11.61 3.88 -12.17
C LYS A 109 10.19 3.77 -11.64
N ILE A 110 9.25 3.68 -12.57
CA ILE A 110 7.89 3.25 -12.28
C ILE A 110 7.86 1.75 -11.95
N PRO A 111 6.86 1.26 -11.20
CA PRO A 111 6.66 -0.17 -10.97
C PRO A 111 6.57 -0.95 -12.28
N ALA A 112 7.36 -2.01 -12.36
CA ALA A 112 7.32 -3.03 -13.39
C ALA A 112 6.49 -4.24 -12.93
N ALA A 113 6.31 -5.21 -13.83
CA ALA A 113 5.52 -6.42 -13.54
C ALA A 113 6.02 -7.21 -12.31
N ASN A 114 7.31 -7.15 -11.99
CA ASN A 114 7.89 -7.84 -10.84
C ASN A 114 7.63 -7.12 -9.50
N ASP A 115 7.27 -5.83 -9.55
CA ASP A 115 7.02 -5.02 -8.36
C ASP A 115 5.56 -5.14 -7.88
N VAL A 116 4.68 -5.67 -8.74
CA VAL A 116 3.29 -5.96 -8.39
C VAL A 116 3.24 -7.10 -7.37
N PRO A 117 2.39 -7.03 -6.33
CA PRO A 117 2.27 -8.12 -5.36
C PRO A 117 1.94 -9.43 -6.05
N ARG A 118 2.68 -10.50 -5.71
CA ARG A 118 2.46 -11.84 -6.28
C ARG A 118 1.05 -12.37 -6.01
N ASP A 119 0.48 -12.01 -4.87
CA ASP A 119 -0.89 -12.32 -4.46
C ASP A 119 -1.61 -11.00 -4.15
N LEU A 120 -2.23 -10.40 -5.17
CA LEU A 120 -3.05 -9.20 -5.06
C LEU A 120 -4.53 -9.61 -5.10
N ARG A 121 -5.25 -9.38 -4.00
CA ARG A 121 -6.67 -9.73 -3.86
C ARG A 121 -7.49 -8.47 -3.68
N VAL A 122 -8.37 -8.21 -4.63
CA VAL A 122 -9.29 -7.07 -4.60
C VAL A 122 -10.70 -7.56 -4.36
N HIS A 123 -11.34 -6.99 -3.35
CA HIS A 123 -12.72 -7.26 -2.97
C HIS A 123 -13.52 -5.97 -2.98
N LEU A 124 -14.75 -6.04 -3.47
CA LEU A 124 -15.71 -4.93 -3.42
C LEU A 124 -16.69 -5.18 -2.27
N LEU A 125 -16.91 -4.17 -1.43
CA LEU A 125 -17.88 -4.27 -0.34
C LEU A 125 -19.28 -4.45 -0.93
N SER A 126 -19.94 -5.55 -0.56
CA SER A 126 -21.31 -5.84 -0.97
C SER A 126 -22.32 -5.11 -0.09
N ASP A 127 -23.52 -4.88 -0.63
CA ASP A 127 -24.68 -4.36 0.12
C ASP A 127 -24.46 -2.96 0.76
N ALA A 128 -23.65 -2.10 0.12
CA ALA A 128 -23.36 -0.74 0.57
C ALA A 128 -23.88 0.38 -0.38
N PRO A 129 -25.15 0.37 -0.82
CA PRO A 129 -25.63 1.30 -1.85
C PRO A 129 -25.51 2.77 -1.42
N ASN A 130 -25.11 3.63 -2.34
CA ASN A 130 -25.08 5.09 -2.14
C ASN A 130 -26.31 5.77 -2.78
N PRO A 131 -27.41 6.02 -2.05
CA PRO A 131 -28.66 6.52 -2.65
C PRO A 131 -28.55 7.89 -3.33
N PHE A 132 -27.48 8.65 -3.06
CA PHE A 132 -27.27 9.99 -3.59
C PHE A 132 -26.49 10.02 -4.92
N ALA A 133 -25.89 8.90 -5.33
CA ALA A 133 -25.11 8.81 -6.55
C ALA A 133 -25.82 8.01 -7.64
N VAL A 134 -25.42 8.27 -8.89
CA VAL A 134 -25.92 7.56 -10.07
C VAL A 134 -25.75 6.06 -9.90
N HIS A 135 -26.85 5.32 -10.08
CA HIS A 135 -26.92 3.86 -9.92
C HIS A 135 -26.44 3.34 -8.55
N SER A 136 -26.44 4.19 -7.53
CA SER A 136 -25.94 3.89 -6.19
C SER A 136 -24.45 3.58 -6.07
N SER A 137 -23.63 4.12 -6.99
CA SER A 137 -22.18 3.93 -7.07
C SER A 137 -21.36 4.91 -6.22
N LYS A 138 -20.04 4.70 -6.13
CA LYS A 138 -19.06 5.66 -5.61
C LYS A 138 -17.85 5.70 -6.55
N ALA A 139 -17.14 6.83 -6.56
CA ALA A 139 -15.97 7.00 -7.41
C ALA A 139 -14.78 6.16 -6.92
N VAL A 140 -14.10 5.49 -7.86
CA VAL A 140 -12.97 4.57 -7.59
C VAL A 140 -11.60 5.15 -7.97
N GLY A 141 -11.53 6.22 -8.76
CA GLY A 141 -10.25 6.61 -9.41
C GLY A 141 -9.09 6.90 -8.46
N GLU A 142 -9.28 7.79 -7.49
CA GLU A 142 -8.22 8.23 -6.58
C GLU A 142 -8.08 7.42 -5.27
N PRO A 143 -9.17 6.93 -4.62
CA PRO A 143 -9.07 6.25 -3.32
C PRO A 143 -8.05 5.08 -3.24
N PRO A 144 -7.88 4.23 -4.27
CA PRO A 144 -6.92 3.13 -4.24
C PRO A 144 -5.46 3.60 -4.11
N TYR A 145 -5.12 4.78 -4.61
CA TYR A 145 -3.75 5.29 -4.63
C TYR A 145 -3.13 5.36 -3.23
N PHE A 146 -3.87 5.89 -2.25
CA PHE A 146 -3.38 6.02 -0.88
C PHE A 146 -3.29 4.68 -0.13
N THR A 147 -4.01 3.64 -0.58
CA THR A 147 -3.95 2.31 0.07
C THR A 147 -2.54 1.71 0.02
N ALA A 148 -1.73 2.10 -0.96
CA ALA A 148 -0.32 1.71 -1.04
C ALA A 148 0.55 2.21 0.13
N ALA A 149 0.09 3.18 0.93
CA ALA A 149 0.79 3.59 2.16
C ALA A 149 1.00 2.44 3.16
N SER A 150 0.17 1.39 3.09
CA SER A 150 0.40 0.15 3.83
C SER A 150 1.75 -0.50 3.52
N ALA A 151 2.22 -0.46 2.28
CA ALA A 151 3.53 -1.01 1.91
C ALA A 151 4.67 -0.23 2.59
N PHE A 152 4.60 1.10 2.54
CA PHE A 152 5.55 1.97 3.22
C PHE A 152 5.64 1.68 4.73
N PHE A 153 4.47 1.59 5.40
CA PHE A 153 4.45 1.29 6.84
C PHE A 153 4.88 -0.15 7.16
N ALA A 154 4.57 -1.11 6.30
CA ALA A 154 5.04 -2.48 6.45
C ALA A 154 6.56 -2.59 6.30
N ILE A 155 7.16 -1.83 5.37
CA ILE A 155 8.63 -1.71 5.24
C ILE A 155 9.21 -1.06 6.50
N LYS A 156 8.60 0.04 6.98
CA LYS A 156 9.03 0.69 8.22
C LYS A 156 8.99 -0.27 9.42
N GLU A 157 7.95 -1.10 9.50
CA GLU A 157 7.81 -2.11 10.55
C GLU A 157 8.85 -3.23 10.43
N ALA A 158 9.13 -3.72 9.23
CA ALA A 158 10.21 -4.69 8.98
C ALA A 158 11.58 -4.13 9.40
N CYS A 159 11.87 -2.87 9.03
CA CYS A 159 13.08 -2.17 9.47
C CYS A 159 13.13 -2.00 11.00
N ARG A 160 12.00 -1.71 11.65
CA ARG A 160 11.90 -1.61 13.12
C ARG A 160 12.27 -2.94 13.78
N ALA A 161 11.69 -4.05 13.29
CA ALA A 161 11.96 -5.39 13.80
C ALA A 161 13.44 -5.76 13.65
N ALA A 162 14.03 -5.56 12.47
CA ALA A 162 15.45 -5.83 12.24
C ALA A 162 16.39 -5.03 13.17
N ARG A 163 16.03 -3.78 13.48
CA ARG A 163 16.78 -2.94 14.43
C ARG A 163 16.69 -3.46 15.86
N GLN A 164 15.52 -3.96 16.27
CA GLN A 164 15.32 -4.55 17.59
C GLN A 164 16.13 -5.83 17.76
N ASP A 165 16.11 -6.71 16.75
CA ASP A 165 16.88 -7.95 16.75
C ASP A 165 18.38 -7.71 16.91
N LYS A 166 18.90 -6.64 16.30
CA LYS A 166 20.32 -6.24 16.44
C LYS A 166 20.66 -5.62 17.79
N ALA A 167 19.73 -4.87 18.39
CA ALA A 167 19.99 -4.13 19.62
C ALA A 167 20.01 -5.01 20.87
N GLY A 168 19.44 -6.23 20.80
CA GLY A 168 19.33 -7.15 21.93
C GLY A 168 18.28 -6.74 22.96
N ALA A 169 18.00 -7.62 23.94
CA ALA A 169 16.95 -7.42 24.95
C ALA A 169 17.17 -6.22 25.90
N ASP A 170 18.40 -5.68 25.95
CA ASP A 170 18.81 -4.61 26.88
C ASP A 170 18.70 -3.20 26.29
N ALA A 171 18.26 -3.07 25.03
CA ALA A 171 18.05 -1.77 24.41
C ALA A 171 16.79 -1.11 24.99
N GLY A 172 16.98 -0.22 25.97
CA GLY A 172 15.91 0.59 26.54
C GLY A 172 15.08 1.33 25.48
N ALA A 173 13.87 1.76 25.86
CA ALA A 173 12.84 2.33 24.99
C ALA A 173 13.26 3.54 24.11
N GLY A 174 14.45 4.10 24.31
CA GLY A 174 15.02 5.20 23.52
C GLY A 174 15.42 4.84 22.08
N GLY A 175 15.50 3.56 21.71
CA GLY A 175 15.82 3.11 20.35
C GLY A 175 14.61 2.89 19.41
N ALA A 176 13.38 3.10 19.90
CA ALA A 176 12.16 2.67 19.20
C ALA A 176 11.76 3.56 18.00
N HIS A 177 12.16 4.83 17.99
CA HIS A 177 11.83 5.77 16.93
C HIS A 177 12.98 5.89 15.93
N PHE A 178 12.66 5.72 14.65
CA PHE A 178 13.56 6.09 13.56
C PHE A 178 12.77 6.76 12.43
N GLU A 179 13.45 7.66 11.74
CA GLU A 179 12.90 8.38 10.60
C GLU A 179 13.07 7.54 9.33
N LEU A 180 12.00 7.46 8.56
CA LEU A 180 11.98 6.88 7.22
C LEU A 180 11.21 7.87 6.36
N HIS A 181 11.86 8.40 5.32
CA HIS A 181 11.25 9.30 4.37
C HIS A 181 10.70 8.51 3.18
N ALA A 182 9.68 9.07 2.53
CA ALA A 182 9.20 8.56 1.24
C ALA A 182 9.94 9.26 0.09
N PRO A 183 10.22 8.56 -1.03
CA PRO A 183 10.02 7.12 -1.21
C PRO A 183 11.00 6.30 -0.35
N ALA A 184 10.52 5.16 0.18
CA ALA A 184 11.34 4.21 0.94
C ALA A 184 12.15 3.33 -0.02
N THR A 185 13.13 3.95 -0.68
CA THR A 185 14.05 3.29 -1.62
C THR A 185 15.08 2.41 -0.91
N SER A 186 15.66 1.47 -1.66
CA SER A 186 16.72 0.55 -1.22
C SER A 186 18.04 1.24 -0.89
#